data_AF-A0A7V8HQI0-F1
#
_entry.id   AF-A0A7V8HQI0-F1
#
_cell.length_a   1.000
_cell.length_b   1.000
_cell.length_c   1.000
_cell.angle_alpha   90.00
_cell.angle_beta   90.00
_cell.angle_gamma   90.00
#
_symmetry.space_group_name_H-M   'P 1'
#
loop_
_entity.id
_entity.type
_entity.pdbx_description
1 polymer ?
#
loop_
_entity_poly.entity_id
_entity_poly.type
_entity_poly.pdbx_seq_one_letter_code
_entity_poly.pdbx_strand_id
1 'polypeptide(L)'
;MADILAQWRDAGYFNIDYSSATFDDLARRMAQNELAFLFNPNGGAQNVLAYNPDAKLGFMPYPSAVGDPYLITGEDYALGVSKDSAAKENALKFIDFMAEPEHMQVFNAVVNNAPALTTIEPEMGVVQSSYDKWVTEENTGTTLIFDRVHLPNGMWNTLITTTDSIINGQVSSEDAAQQMETSFISLYRRKS
;
A
#
# COMPACT_ATOMS: atom_id res chain seq x y z
N MET A 1 1.25 10.05 -15.46
CA MET A 1 1.91 9.32 -14.36
C MET A 1 3.25 8.72 -14.81
N ALA A 2 3.30 7.94 -15.90
CA ALA A 2 4.57 7.37 -16.40
C ALA A 2 5.69 8.41 -16.59
N ASP A 3 5.37 9.59 -17.13
CA ASP A 3 6.35 10.68 -17.28
C ASP A 3 6.90 11.21 -15.96
N ILE A 4 6.11 11.19 -14.88
CA ILE A 4 6.57 11.63 -13.55
C ILE A 4 7.62 10.66 -13.03
N LEU A 5 7.46 9.35 -13.26
CA LEU A 5 8.44 8.34 -12.87
C LEU A 5 9.76 8.51 -13.64
N ALA A 6 9.68 8.78 -14.95
CA ALA A 6 10.87 9.08 -15.75
C ALA A 6 11.57 10.36 -15.27
N GLN A 7 10.80 11.41 -14.95
CA GLN A 7 11.35 12.65 -14.39
C GLN A 7 12.02 12.43 -13.03
N TRP A 8 11.43 11.65 -12.13
CA TRP A 8 12.02 11.32 -10.82
C TRP A 8 13.30 10.50 -10.96
N ARG A 9 13.34 9.54 -11.91
CA ARG A 9 14.57 8.82 -12.26
C ARG A 9 15.65 9.79 -12.74
N ASP A 10 15.34 10.64 -13.72
CA ASP A 10 16.32 11.55 -14.32
C ASP A 10 16.81 12.61 -13.32
N ALA A 11 15.98 12.97 -12.34
CA ALA A 11 16.34 13.84 -11.22
C ALA A 11 17.11 13.12 -10.09
N GLY A 12 17.28 11.80 -10.15
CA GLY A 12 17.98 11.02 -9.14
C GLY A 12 17.22 10.89 -7.81
N TYR A 13 15.89 10.88 -7.84
CA TYR A 13 15.05 10.76 -6.64
C TYR A 13 14.83 9.33 -6.18
N PHE A 14 15.15 8.34 -7.02
CA PHE A 14 15.24 6.94 -6.59
C PHE A 14 16.64 6.63 -6.07
N ASN A 15 16.73 5.64 -5.18
CA ASN A 15 18.01 5.14 -4.72
C ASN A 15 18.80 4.50 -5.88
N ILE A 16 20.12 4.66 -5.87
CA ILE A 16 21.02 4.16 -6.93
C ILE A 16 20.90 2.63 -7.07
N ASP A 17 20.65 1.94 -5.96
CA ASP A 17 20.47 0.50 -5.85
C ASP A 17 18.99 0.07 -5.88
N TYR A 18 18.09 0.87 -6.48
CA TYR A 18 16.64 0.61 -6.53
C TYR A 18 16.28 -0.85 -6.88
N SER A 19 16.93 -1.41 -7.90
CA SER A 19 16.63 -2.75 -8.40
C SER A 19 17.10 -3.89 -7.50
N SER A 20 17.98 -3.63 -6.53
CA SER A 20 18.48 -4.65 -5.60
C SER A 20 18.18 -4.37 -4.13
N ALA A 21 17.65 -3.19 -3.79
CA ALA A 21 17.31 -2.83 -2.42
C ALA A 21 16.14 -3.68 -1.90
N THR A 22 16.32 -4.25 -0.71
CA THR A 22 15.27 -4.99 -0.01
C THR A 22 14.48 -4.08 0.94
N PHE A 23 13.31 -4.53 1.40
CA PHE A 23 12.57 -3.81 2.45
C PHE A 23 13.37 -3.65 3.76
N ASP A 24 14.27 -4.60 4.07
CA ASP A 24 15.16 -4.50 5.22
C ASP A 24 16.22 -3.40 5.03
N ASP A 25 16.80 -3.30 3.83
CA ASP A 25 17.74 -2.23 3.49
C ASP A 25 17.06 -0.86 3.60
N LEU A 26 15.84 -0.74 3.06
CA LEU A 26 15.05 0.50 3.14
C LEU A 26 14.68 0.85 4.59
N ALA A 27 14.34 -0.15 5.42
CA ALA A 27 14.04 0.07 6.83
C ALA A 27 15.26 0.57 7.60
N ARG A 28 16.44 -0.03 7.35
CA ARG A 28 17.72 0.40 7.94
C ARG A 28 18.09 1.81 7.52
N ARG A 29 17.96 2.15 6.24
CA ARG A 29 18.21 3.49 5.70
C ARG A 29 17.28 4.54 6.31
N MET A 30 15.98 4.25 6.44
CA MET A 30 15.04 5.13 7.16
C MET A 30 15.47 5.32 8.62
N ALA A 31 15.83 4.24 9.32
CA ALA A 31 16.26 4.28 10.72
C ALA A 31 17.53 5.12 10.92
N GLN A 32 18.40 5.18 9.91
CA GLN A 32 19.65 5.95 9.87
C GLN A 32 19.47 7.39 9.33
N ASN A 33 18.25 7.81 9.00
CA ASN A 33 17.93 9.10 8.36
C ASN A 33 18.58 9.29 6.98
N GLU A 34 18.83 8.19 6.25
CA GLU A 34 19.36 8.20 4.88
C GLU A 34 18.27 8.12 3.81
N LEU A 35 17.02 7.87 4.21
CA LEU A 35 15.84 7.87 3.36
C LEU A 35 14.79 8.81 3.96
N ALA A 36 14.22 9.70 3.13
CA ALA A 36 13.22 10.68 3.59
C ALA A 36 11.79 10.23 3.31
N PHE A 37 11.55 9.59 2.16
CA PHE A 37 10.23 9.13 1.72
C PHE A 37 10.30 7.69 1.25
N LEU A 38 9.26 6.92 1.56
CA LEU A 38 9.13 5.53 1.16
C LEU A 38 7.65 5.22 0.87
N PHE A 39 7.38 4.62 -0.28
CA PHE A 39 6.05 4.05 -0.58
C PHE A 39 5.95 2.67 0.06
N ASN A 40 5.30 2.57 1.21
CA ASN A 40 5.17 1.32 1.98
C ASN A 40 3.89 1.36 2.82
N PRO A 41 3.18 0.23 3.03
CA PRO A 41 2.11 0.16 4.03
C PRO A 41 2.55 0.60 5.42
N ASN A 42 1.62 1.16 6.21
CA ASN A 42 1.89 1.71 7.55
C ASN A 42 2.56 0.69 8.50
N GLY A 43 2.17 -0.60 8.41
CA GLY A 43 2.77 -1.68 9.18
C GLY A 43 4.29 -1.82 8.99
N GLY A 44 4.84 -1.34 7.88
CA GLY A 44 6.28 -1.31 7.64
C GLY A 44 7.07 -0.42 8.62
N ALA A 45 6.41 0.49 9.34
CA ALA A 45 7.05 1.33 10.36
C ALA A 45 7.70 0.50 11.48
N GLN A 46 7.14 -0.67 11.83
CA GLN A 46 7.71 -1.54 12.86
C GLN A 46 9.10 -2.09 12.46
N ASN A 47 9.34 -2.31 11.17
CA ASN A 47 10.65 -2.74 10.68
C ASN A 47 11.71 -1.66 10.88
N VAL A 48 11.34 -0.38 10.76
CA VAL A 48 12.24 0.74 11.03
C VAL A 48 12.52 0.86 12.53
N LEU A 49 11.46 0.75 13.36
CA LEU A 49 11.58 0.83 14.81
C LEU A 49 12.41 -0.30 15.42
N ALA A 50 12.46 -1.47 14.77
CA ALA A 50 13.34 -2.57 15.17
C ALA A 50 14.84 -2.18 15.11
N TYR A 51 15.21 -1.27 14.20
CA TYR A 51 16.57 -0.73 14.09
C TYR A 51 16.77 0.54 14.91
N ASN A 52 15.75 1.41 14.98
CA ASN A 52 15.78 2.66 15.73
C ASN A 52 14.43 2.94 16.41
N PRO A 53 14.27 2.56 17.68
CA PRO A 53 13.02 2.77 18.42
C PRO A 53 12.61 4.24 18.59
N ASP A 54 13.55 5.18 18.42
CA ASP A 54 13.32 6.61 18.57
C ASP A 54 12.94 7.31 17.25
N ALA A 55 12.94 6.58 16.12
CA ALA A 55 12.63 7.11 14.81
C ALA A 55 11.28 7.83 14.78
N LYS A 56 11.23 9.00 14.14
CA LYS A 56 10.01 9.80 13.99
C LYS A 56 9.44 9.54 12.61
N LEU A 57 8.37 8.75 12.58
CA LEU A 57 7.75 8.28 11.35
C LEU A 57 6.32 8.80 11.27
N GLY A 58 5.86 9.01 10.06
CA GLY A 58 4.50 9.40 9.77
C GLY A 58 4.17 9.11 8.32
N PHE A 59 2.90 9.18 7.98
CA PHE A 59 2.43 9.19 6.60
C PHE A 59 1.83 10.56 6.25
N MET A 60 1.66 10.77 4.95
CA MET A 60 0.96 11.92 4.39
C MET A 60 0.10 11.49 3.20
N PRO A 61 -0.92 12.27 2.83
CA PRO A 61 -1.71 12.02 1.63
C PRO A 61 -0.83 12.03 0.38
N TYR A 62 -1.21 11.23 -0.61
CA TYR A 62 -0.63 11.30 -1.93
C TYR A 62 -0.95 12.66 -2.54
N PRO A 63 0.06 13.36 -3.09
CA PRO A 63 -0.19 14.61 -3.79
C PRO A 63 -1.03 14.33 -5.04
N SER A 64 -1.88 15.29 -5.39
CA SER A 64 -2.67 15.25 -6.62
C SER A 64 -2.32 16.44 -7.51
N ALA A 65 -2.22 16.19 -8.82
CA ALA A 65 -1.97 17.23 -9.82
C ALA A 65 -3.26 17.89 -10.31
N VAL A 66 -4.43 17.28 -10.08
CA VAL A 66 -5.72 17.65 -10.70
C VAL A 66 -6.87 17.75 -9.69
N GLY A 67 -6.58 17.66 -8.39
CA GLY A 67 -7.58 17.71 -7.32
C GLY A 67 -6.92 17.74 -5.95
N ASP A 68 -7.69 17.38 -4.93
CA ASP A 68 -7.21 17.36 -3.55
C ASP A 68 -6.26 16.17 -3.31
N PRO A 69 -5.29 16.30 -2.39
CA PRO A 69 -4.52 15.17 -1.88
C PRO A 69 -5.44 14.10 -1.31
N TYR A 70 -5.03 12.84 -1.43
CA TYR A 70 -5.87 11.71 -1.02
C TYR A 70 -5.07 10.61 -0.32
N LEU A 71 -5.74 9.84 0.52
CA LEU A 71 -5.22 8.61 1.09
C LEU A 71 -5.70 7.40 0.28
N ILE A 72 -4.90 6.34 0.25
CA ILE A 72 -5.31 5.07 -0.36
C ILE A 72 -5.85 4.17 0.75
N THR A 73 -7.06 3.66 0.54
CA THR A 73 -7.73 2.71 1.43
C THR A 73 -8.16 1.47 0.64
N GLY A 74 -8.61 0.44 1.35
CA GLY A 74 -9.09 -0.80 0.79
C GLY A 74 -8.82 -1.98 1.71
N GLU A 75 -9.05 -3.18 1.17
CA GLU A 75 -8.79 -4.42 1.91
C GLU A 75 -7.29 -4.66 2.07
N ASP A 76 -6.84 -4.87 3.30
CA ASP A 76 -5.48 -5.33 3.59
C ASP A 76 -5.52 -6.83 3.93
N TYR A 77 -5.91 -7.16 5.16
CA TYR A 77 -6.20 -8.53 5.59
C TYR A 77 -7.70 -8.78 5.63
N ALA A 78 -8.15 -9.86 4.99
CA ALA A 78 -9.54 -10.31 5.00
C ALA A 78 -9.64 -11.81 5.27
N LEU A 79 -10.63 -12.20 6.07
CA LEU A 79 -10.96 -13.60 6.35
C LEU A 79 -12.22 -13.99 5.56
N GLY A 80 -12.08 -14.99 4.69
CA GLY A 80 -13.19 -15.53 3.91
C GLY A 80 -13.41 -17.01 4.21
N VAL A 81 -14.69 -17.43 4.30
CA VAL A 81 -15.04 -18.85 4.39
C VAL A 81 -15.48 -19.34 3.02
N SER A 82 -14.82 -20.39 2.52
CA SER A 82 -15.25 -21.06 1.29
C SER A 82 -16.70 -21.53 1.40
N LYS A 83 -17.51 -21.23 0.39
CA LYS A 83 -18.92 -21.62 0.34
C LYS A 83 -19.13 -23.14 0.43
N ASP A 84 -18.15 -23.91 -0.06
CA ASP A 84 -18.20 -25.37 -0.18
C ASP A 84 -17.39 -26.07 0.95
N SER A 85 -16.98 -25.32 1.98
CA SER A 85 -16.21 -25.89 3.10
C SER A 85 -17.02 -26.90 3.89
N ALA A 86 -16.47 -28.11 4.08
CA ALA A 86 -17.04 -29.12 4.99
C ALA A 86 -17.01 -28.68 6.46
N ALA A 87 -16.17 -27.70 6.82
CA ALA A 87 -16.03 -27.16 8.18
C ALA A 87 -16.59 -25.72 8.30
N LYS A 88 -17.56 -25.36 7.46
CA LYS A 88 -18.10 -23.99 7.34
C LYS A 88 -18.54 -23.39 8.69
N GLU A 89 -19.24 -24.16 9.52
CA GLU A 89 -19.72 -23.67 10.82
C GLU A 89 -18.56 -23.27 11.75
N ASN A 90 -17.52 -24.10 11.85
CA ASN A 90 -16.35 -23.82 12.68
C ASN A 90 -15.53 -22.65 12.14
N ALA A 91 -15.41 -22.52 10.81
CA ALA A 91 -14.73 -21.40 10.19
C ALA A 91 -15.47 -20.07 10.43
N LEU A 92 -16.80 -20.08 10.42
CA LEU A 92 -17.60 -18.90 10.78
C LEU A 92 -17.43 -18.52 12.25
N LYS A 93 -17.47 -19.51 13.17
CA LYS A 93 -17.17 -19.26 14.60
C LYS A 93 -15.80 -18.64 14.84
N PHE A 94 -14.81 -18.99 14.01
CA PHE A 94 -13.50 -18.35 14.07
C PHE A 94 -13.53 -16.89 13.61
N ILE A 95 -14.30 -16.56 12.55
CA ILE A 95 -14.50 -15.16 12.15
C ILE A 95 -15.24 -14.38 13.26
N ASP A 96 -16.27 -14.97 13.86
CA ASP A 96 -17.00 -14.35 14.97
C ASP A 96 -16.05 -14.05 16.14
N PHE A 97 -15.22 -15.03 16.53
CA PHE A 97 -14.18 -14.85 17.55
C PHE A 97 -13.23 -13.71 17.19
N MET A 98 -12.68 -13.67 15.97
CA MET A 98 -11.77 -12.61 15.53
C MET A 98 -12.42 -11.22 15.50
N ALA A 99 -13.74 -11.14 15.28
CA ALA A 99 -14.50 -9.89 15.22
C ALA A 99 -14.89 -9.35 16.61
N GLU A 100 -14.73 -10.14 17.68
CA GLU A 100 -14.93 -9.63 19.04
C GLU A 100 -13.95 -8.47 19.33
N PRO A 101 -14.40 -7.39 20.01
CA PRO A 101 -13.59 -6.19 20.15
C PRO A 101 -12.21 -6.41 20.77
N GLU A 102 -12.11 -7.30 21.77
CA GLU A 102 -10.83 -7.64 22.41
C GLU A 102 -9.84 -8.25 21.41
N HIS A 103 -10.28 -9.18 20.57
CA HIS A 103 -9.42 -9.85 19.58
C HIS A 103 -9.09 -8.93 18.40
N MET A 104 -10.05 -8.12 17.95
CA MET A 104 -9.82 -7.15 16.88
C MET A 104 -8.86 -6.04 17.34
N GLN A 105 -8.92 -5.59 18.60
CA GLN A 105 -7.97 -4.61 19.14
C GLN A 105 -6.54 -5.17 19.12
N VAL A 106 -6.36 -6.42 19.57
CA VAL A 106 -5.05 -7.10 19.53
C VAL A 106 -4.55 -7.20 18.09
N PHE A 107 -5.41 -7.57 17.14
CA PHE A 107 -5.05 -7.63 15.73
C PHE A 107 -4.66 -6.25 15.18
N ASN A 108 -5.43 -5.20 15.49
CA ASN A 108 -5.20 -3.83 15.04
C ASN A 108 -3.83 -3.29 15.48
N ALA A 109 -3.49 -3.47 16.76
CA ALA A 109 -2.22 -3.03 17.34
C ALA A 109 -0.99 -3.68 16.66
N VAL A 110 -1.14 -4.89 16.12
CA VAL A 110 -0.06 -5.57 15.38
C VAL A 110 0.07 -5.02 13.96
N VAL A 111 -1.04 -4.86 13.23
CA VAL A 111 -1.00 -4.42 11.83
C VAL A 111 -0.73 -2.93 11.65
N ASN A 112 -0.98 -2.11 12.68
CA ASN A 112 -0.80 -0.65 12.67
C ASN A 112 -1.50 0.03 11.48
N ASN A 113 -2.71 -0.42 11.17
CA ASN A 113 -3.58 0.10 10.12
C ASN A 113 -4.91 0.55 10.72
N ALA A 114 -5.66 1.38 9.99
CA ALA A 114 -6.97 1.82 10.45
C ALA A 114 -7.87 0.59 10.71
N PRO A 115 -8.62 0.54 11.82
CA PRO A 115 -9.45 -0.60 12.14
C PRO A 115 -10.58 -0.77 11.11
N ALA A 116 -10.87 -2.01 10.75
CA ALA A 116 -11.96 -2.33 9.84
C ALA A 116 -13.36 -2.20 10.49
N LEU A 117 -13.43 -2.19 11.82
CA LEU A 117 -14.65 -2.07 12.60
C LEU A 117 -14.68 -0.72 13.33
N THR A 118 -15.77 0.02 13.19
CA THR A 118 -15.94 1.36 13.81
C THR A 118 -16.05 1.33 15.34
N THR A 119 -16.17 0.13 15.94
CA THR A 119 -16.21 -0.09 17.38
C THR A 119 -14.82 -0.22 18.00
N ILE A 120 -13.77 -0.12 17.20
CA ILE A 120 -12.38 -0.29 17.61
C ILE A 120 -11.70 1.06 17.52
N GLU A 121 -11.04 1.45 18.60
CA GLU A 121 -10.25 2.67 18.61
C GLU A 121 -8.96 2.46 17.80
N PRO A 122 -8.61 3.36 16.87
CA PRO A 122 -7.40 3.23 16.08
C PRO A 122 -6.15 3.27 16.97
N GLU A 123 -5.31 2.23 16.90
CA GLU A 123 -3.99 2.18 17.52
C GLU A 123 -2.91 2.03 16.43
N MET A 124 -2.40 3.16 15.97
CA MET A 124 -1.51 3.26 14.80
C MET A 124 -0.02 3.36 15.17
N GLY A 125 0.31 3.16 16.45
CA GLY A 125 1.69 3.20 16.95
C GLY A 125 2.39 4.54 16.63
N VAL A 126 3.61 4.46 16.09
CA VAL A 126 4.43 5.64 15.78
C VAL A 126 3.79 6.60 14.77
N VAL A 127 2.86 6.11 13.92
CA VAL A 127 2.20 6.94 12.91
C VAL A 127 0.85 7.51 13.36
N GLN A 128 0.49 7.38 14.65
CA GLN A 128 -0.77 7.90 15.21
C GLN A 128 -0.98 9.39 14.92
N SER A 129 0.04 10.23 15.08
CA SER A 129 -0.10 11.67 14.83
C SER A 129 -0.44 12.00 13.36
N SER A 130 0.01 11.17 12.41
CA SER A 130 -0.37 11.31 11.00
C SER A 130 -1.81 10.85 10.76
N TYR A 131 -2.26 9.82 11.47
CA TYR A 131 -3.65 9.38 11.43
C TYR A 131 -4.59 10.47 11.96
N ASP A 132 -4.33 10.96 13.16
CA ASP A 132 -5.16 11.98 13.80
C ASP A 132 -5.26 13.22 12.89
N LYS A 133 -4.11 13.68 12.37
CA LYS A 133 -4.09 14.81 11.45
C LYS A 133 -4.86 14.55 10.15
N TRP A 134 -4.44 13.55 9.37
CA TRP A 134 -4.92 13.44 7.99
C TRP A 134 -6.27 12.76 7.88
N VAL A 135 -6.59 11.84 8.78
CA VAL A 135 -7.84 11.08 8.76
C VAL A 135 -8.90 11.77 9.61
N THR A 136 -8.57 12.21 10.83
CA THR A 136 -9.57 12.74 11.77
C THR A 136 -9.75 14.26 11.65
N GLU A 137 -8.67 15.04 11.71
CA GLU A 137 -8.74 16.50 11.72
C GLU A 137 -9.04 17.07 10.33
N GLU A 138 -8.27 16.67 9.33
CA GLU A 138 -8.38 17.16 7.94
C GLU A 138 -9.46 16.42 7.14
N ASN A 139 -9.92 15.26 7.64
CA ASN A 139 -10.89 14.40 6.94
C ASN A 139 -10.52 14.18 5.46
N THR A 140 -9.25 13.85 5.21
CA THR A 140 -8.68 13.74 3.86
C THR A 140 -9.44 12.70 3.06
N GLY A 141 -9.77 13.03 1.81
CA GLY A 141 -10.46 12.11 0.91
C GLY A 141 -9.69 10.80 0.72
N THR A 142 -10.41 9.68 0.67
CA THR A 142 -9.83 8.36 0.42
C THR A 142 -10.22 7.84 -0.96
N THR A 143 -9.29 7.14 -1.62
CA THR A 143 -9.56 6.36 -2.83
C THR A 143 -9.22 4.89 -2.64
N LEU A 144 -9.86 4.01 -3.41
CA LEU A 144 -9.55 2.59 -3.41
C LEU A 144 -8.28 2.30 -4.21
N ILE A 145 -7.65 1.16 -3.94
CA ILE A 145 -6.49 0.67 -4.69
C ILE A 145 -6.86 0.54 -6.18
N PHE A 146 -6.16 1.29 -7.03
CA PHE A 146 -6.53 1.52 -8.44
C PHE A 146 -6.68 0.23 -9.25
N ASP A 147 -5.73 -0.70 -9.14
CA ASP A 147 -5.75 -1.93 -9.96
C ASP A 147 -6.95 -2.82 -9.60
N ARG A 148 -7.35 -2.86 -8.33
CA ARG A 148 -8.46 -3.68 -7.85
C ARG A 148 -9.81 -3.21 -8.38
N VAL A 149 -9.97 -1.92 -8.64
CA VAL A 149 -11.24 -1.32 -9.08
C VAL A 149 -11.28 -1.11 -10.60
N HIS A 150 -10.16 -0.69 -11.18
CA HIS A 150 -10.15 -0.18 -12.56
C HIS A 150 -9.40 -1.07 -13.54
N LEU A 151 -8.63 -2.06 -13.09
CA LEU A 151 -7.90 -2.95 -13.97
C LEU A 151 -8.45 -4.39 -13.92
N PRO A 152 -8.47 -5.11 -15.05
CA PRO A 152 -8.82 -6.52 -15.04
C PRO A 152 -7.78 -7.35 -14.26
N ASN A 153 -8.25 -8.41 -13.60
CA ASN A 153 -7.40 -9.35 -12.86
C ASN A 153 -6.21 -9.80 -13.72
N GLY A 154 -5.01 -9.77 -13.15
CA GLY A 154 -3.76 -10.09 -13.84
C GLY A 154 -2.97 -8.88 -14.32
N MET A 155 -3.56 -7.67 -14.33
CA MET A 155 -2.85 -6.44 -14.72
C MET A 155 -1.78 -6.00 -13.72
N TRP A 156 -1.87 -6.43 -12.45
CA TRP A 156 -0.91 -6.07 -11.40
C TRP A 156 0.54 -6.33 -11.82
N ASN A 157 0.81 -7.50 -12.42
CA ASN A 157 2.16 -7.83 -12.87
C ASN A 157 2.65 -6.87 -13.97
N THR A 158 1.82 -6.58 -14.98
CA THR A 158 2.18 -5.63 -16.04
C THR A 158 2.42 -4.23 -15.47
N LEU A 159 1.60 -3.79 -14.51
CA LEU A 159 1.76 -2.50 -13.85
C LEU A 159 3.12 -2.41 -13.15
N ILE A 160 3.50 -3.45 -12.41
CA ILE A 160 4.82 -3.51 -11.75
C ILE A 160 5.94 -3.50 -12.79
N THR A 161 5.92 -4.40 -13.77
CA THR A 161 7.05 -4.59 -14.68
C THR A 161 7.30 -3.37 -15.55
N THR A 162 6.23 -2.70 -16.00
CA THR A 162 6.34 -1.47 -16.81
C THR A 162 6.85 -0.31 -15.96
N THR A 163 6.39 -0.19 -14.70
CA THR A 163 6.89 0.80 -13.74
C THR A 163 8.39 0.60 -13.46
N ASP A 164 8.79 -0.65 -13.17
CA ASP A 164 10.19 -1.02 -12.94
C ASP A 164 11.07 -0.71 -14.16
N SER A 165 10.59 -1.03 -15.36
CA SER A 165 11.30 -0.75 -16.61
C SER A 165 11.51 0.75 -16.84
N ILE A 166 10.55 1.60 -16.46
CA ILE A 166 10.70 3.07 -16.53
C ILE A 166 11.79 3.52 -15.55
N ILE A 167 11.73 3.08 -14.28
CA ILE A 167 12.68 3.48 -13.24
C ILE A 167 14.10 3.05 -13.60
N ASN A 168 14.28 1.86 -14.18
CA ASN A 168 15.58 1.36 -14.65
C ASN A 168 16.02 1.95 -16.01
N GLY A 169 15.23 2.82 -16.64
CA GLY A 169 15.56 3.43 -17.93
C GLY A 169 15.54 2.47 -19.13
N GLN A 170 14.87 1.33 -18.99
CA GLN A 170 14.81 0.29 -20.02
C GLN A 170 13.79 0.60 -21.12
N VAL A 171 12.73 1.34 -20.78
CA VAL A 171 11.65 1.72 -21.71
C VAL A 171 11.28 3.19 -21.55
N SER A 172 10.72 3.79 -22.60
CA SER A 172 10.10 5.12 -22.51
C SER A 172 8.75 5.06 -21.78
N SER A 173 8.27 6.21 -21.30
CA SER A 173 6.90 6.33 -20.76
C SER A 173 5.83 5.89 -21.76
N GLU A 174 6.04 6.18 -23.05
CA GLU A 174 5.11 5.86 -24.13
C GLU A 174 5.06 4.34 -24.38
N ASP A 175 6.22 3.69 -24.48
CA ASP A 175 6.31 2.24 -24.66
C ASP A 175 5.69 1.49 -23.47
N ALA A 176 5.94 1.96 -22.24
CA ALA A 176 5.33 1.41 -21.04
C ALA A 176 3.80 1.54 -21.05
N ALA A 177 3.27 2.69 -21.48
CA ALA A 177 1.83 2.90 -21.63
C ALA A 177 1.23 1.96 -22.68
N GLN A 178 1.92 1.75 -23.81
CA GLN A 178 1.48 0.85 -24.87
C GLN A 178 1.47 -0.63 -24.41
N GLN A 179 2.45 -1.04 -23.60
CA GLN A 179 2.46 -2.38 -22.98
C GLN A 179 1.30 -2.58 -22.00
N MET A 180 0.99 -1.56 -21.20
CA MET A 180 -0.18 -1.55 -20.32
C MET A 180 -1.49 -1.66 -21.12
N GLU A 181 -1.64 -0.89 -22.19
CA GLU A 181 -2.82 -0.94 -23.07
C GLU A 181 -2.99 -2.32 -23.70
N THR A 182 -1.92 -2.87 -24.27
CA THR A 182 -1.93 -4.20 -24.91
C THR A 182 -2.36 -5.28 -23.91
N SER A 183 -1.81 -5.24 -22.70
CA SER A 183 -2.15 -6.18 -21.63
C SER A 183 -3.59 -6.02 -21.17
N PHE A 184 -4.06 -4.77 -21.03
CA PHE A 184 -5.43 -4.46 -20.65
C PHE A 184 -6.42 -5.02 -21.65
N ILE A 185 -6.24 -4.75 -22.94
CA ILE A 185 -7.11 -5.24 -24.02
C ILE A 185 -7.15 -6.78 -24.02
N SER A 186 -5.99 -7.42 -23.87
CA SER A 186 -5.87 -8.88 -23.82
C SER A 186 -6.61 -9.51 -22.63
N LEU A 187 -6.50 -8.92 -21.44
CA LEU A 187 -7.14 -9.42 -20.22
C LEU A 187 -8.63 -9.09 -20.18
N TYR A 188 -9.04 -7.95 -20.71
CA TYR A 188 -10.43 -7.54 -20.78
C TYR A 188 -11.24 -8.45 -21.71
N ARG A 189 -10.71 -8.78 -22.89
CA ARG A 189 -11.35 -9.69 -23.85
C ARG A 189 -11.50 -11.12 -23.34
N ARG A 190 -10.72 -11.54 -22.34
CA ARG A 190 -10.86 -12.87 -21.71
C ARG A 190 -12.06 -12.96 -20.76
N LYS A 191 -12.67 -11.82 -20.37
CA LYS A 191 -13.86 -11.77 -19.52
C LYS A 191 -15.18 -11.72 -20.31
N SER A 192 -15.15 -11.53 -21.63
CA SER A 192 -16.31 -11.55 -22.54
C SER A 192 -16.45 -12.89 -23.25
#